data_AF-K7EPK2-F1
#
_entry.id   AF-K7EPK2-F1
#
_cell.length_a   1.000
_cell.length_b   1.000
_cell.length_c   1.000
_cell.angle_alpha   90.00
_cell.angle_beta   90.00
_cell.angle_gamma   90.00
#
_symmetry.space_group_name_H-M   'P 1'
#
loop_
_entity.id
_entity.type
_entity.pdbx_description
1 polymer ?
#
loop_
_entity_poly.entity_id
_entity_poly.type
_entity_poly.pdbx_seq_one_letter_code
_entity_poly.pdbx_strand_id
1 'polypeptide(L)'
;MTVGKEPFPTIYVDSQKENERWNVISKSQLKNIKKMWHREQMKSESREKKEAEDSLRREKNLEEAKKITIKNDPSLPEPKCVKIGALEGYRGQRVKVFGWVHRLRRQGKNLMFLVLRDGTGYLQCVLADELCQCYNGVLLSTESSVAVYGMLNLTPKGKQAPG
;
A
#
# COMPACT_ATOMS: atom_id res chain seq x y z
N MET A 1 14.69 -14.00 -35.82
CA MET A 1 15.51 -12.81 -35.48
C MET A 1 15.39 -12.58 -33.99
N THR A 2 16.49 -12.71 -33.24
CA THR A 2 16.51 -12.56 -31.78
C THR A 2 16.56 -11.09 -31.40
N VAL A 3 15.40 -10.45 -31.28
CA VAL A 3 15.29 -9.09 -30.75
C VAL A 3 15.81 -9.11 -29.30
N GLY A 4 16.89 -8.39 -29.03
CA GLY A 4 17.45 -8.22 -27.68
C GLY A 4 18.32 -9.36 -27.13
N LYS A 5 18.78 -10.33 -27.95
CA LYS A 5 19.74 -11.37 -27.51
C LYS A 5 20.93 -11.49 -28.46
N GLU A 6 22.09 -11.86 -27.91
CA GLU A 6 23.30 -12.06 -28.69
C GLU A 6 23.20 -13.27 -29.63
N PRO A 7 23.85 -13.24 -30.81
CA PRO A 7 24.66 -12.12 -31.33
C PRO A 7 23.80 -10.97 -31.89
N PHE A 8 24.22 -9.72 -31.62
CA PHE A 8 23.58 -8.54 -32.21
C PHE A 8 23.83 -8.50 -33.73
N PRO A 9 22.86 -8.01 -34.53
CA PRO A 9 23.06 -7.84 -35.97
C PRO A 9 24.15 -6.80 -36.24
N THR A 10 24.80 -6.89 -37.40
CA THR A 10 25.76 -5.88 -37.85
C THR A 10 25.06 -4.53 -38.01
N ILE A 11 25.53 -3.52 -37.28
CA ILE A 11 24.95 -2.16 -37.30
C ILE A 11 25.76 -1.30 -38.29
N TYR A 12 25.05 -0.68 -39.23
CA TYR A 12 25.60 0.28 -40.17
C TYR A 12 25.25 1.72 -39.72
N VAL A 13 26.17 2.65 -39.94
CA VAL A 13 26.02 4.09 -39.68
C VAL A 13 26.30 4.86 -40.97
N ASP A 14 25.83 6.10 -41.09
CA ASP A 14 26.12 6.93 -42.27
C ASP A 14 27.64 7.12 -42.43
N SER A 15 28.12 6.89 -43.64
CA SER A 15 29.53 7.07 -43.97
C SER A 15 29.82 8.55 -44.23
N GLN A 16 30.98 9.02 -43.79
CA GLN A 16 31.47 10.38 -44.06
C GLN A 16 32.23 10.49 -45.39
N LYS A 17 32.33 9.41 -46.17
CA LYS A 17 33.02 9.42 -47.48
C LYS A 17 32.02 9.70 -48.61
N GLU A 18 32.43 10.52 -49.57
CA GLU A 18 31.60 10.95 -50.73
C GLU A 18 31.03 9.81 -51.60
N ASN A 19 31.63 8.60 -51.57
CA ASN A 19 31.23 7.46 -52.41
C ASN A 19 30.73 6.22 -51.64
N GLU A 20 30.59 6.30 -50.31
CA GLU A 20 30.02 5.21 -49.51
C GLU A 20 28.79 5.75 -48.79
N ARG A 21 27.64 5.08 -48.92
CA ARG A 21 26.42 5.50 -48.19
C ARG A 21 26.42 5.05 -46.73
N TRP A 22 26.97 3.86 -46.47
CA TRP A 22 26.94 3.22 -45.15
C TRP A 22 28.33 2.70 -44.77
N ASN A 23 28.68 2.82 -43.49
CA ASN A 23 29.88 2.22 -42.91
C ASN A 23 29.53 1.38 -41.68
N VAL A 24 30.32 0.33 -41.41
CA VAL A 24 30.10 -0.49 -40.21
C VAL A 24 30.45 0.33 -38.98
N ILE A 25 29.60 0.27 -37.94
CA ILE A 25 29.86 0.97 -36.67
C ILE A 25 31.25 0.59 -36.11
N SER A 26 32.00 1.58 -35.61
CA SER A 26 33.33 1.30 -35.07
C SER A 26 33.26 0.36 -33.86
N LYS A 27 34.31 -0.44 -33.65
CA LYS A 27 34.43 -1.35 -32.49
C LYS A 27 34.28 -0.60 -31.15
N SER A 28 34.71 0.66 -31.09
CA SER A 28 34.58 1.53 -29.90
C SER A 28 33.12 1.94 -29.63
N GLN A 29 32.41 2.41 -30.67
CA GLN A 29 31.00 2.78 -30.56
C GLN A 29 30.12 1.57 -30.20
N LEU A 30 30.34 0.40 -30.82
CA LEU A 30 29.61 -0.83 -30.50
C LEU A 30 29.81 -1.25 -29.04
N LYS A 31 31.05 -1.14 -28.52
CA LYS A 31 31.35 -1.42 -27.10
C LYS A 31 30.62 -0.47 -26.15
N ASN A 32 30.49 0.81 -26.51
CA ASN A 32 29.77 1.80 -25.69
C ASN A 32 28.26 1.53 -25.65
N ILE A 33 27.65 1.24 -26.79
CA ILE A 33 26.22 0.89 -26.88
C ILE A 33 25.95 -0.41 -26.10
N LYS A 34 26.78 -1.45 -26.29
CA LYS A 34 26.66 -2.71 -25.55
C LYS A 34 26.78 -2.51 -24.03
N LYS A 35 27.69 -1.64 -23.57
CA LYS A 35 27.78 -1.26 -22.14
C LYS A 35 26.53 -0.56 -21.62
N MET A 36 25.95 0.36 -22.40
CA MET A 36 24.70 1.04 -22.02
C MET A 36 23.54 0.05 -21.95
N TRP A 37 23.40 -0.82 -22.94
CA TRP A 37 22.38 -1.87 -22.96
C TRP A 37 22.51 -2.82 -21.76
N HIS A 38 23.71 -3.32 -21.46
CA HIS A 38 23.91 -4.17 -20.27
C HIS A 38 23.55 -3.45 -18.97
N ARG A 39 23.85 -2.15 -18.86
CA ARG A 39 23.47 -1.35 -17.68
C ARG A 39 21.96 -1.20 -17.57
N GLU A 40 21.26 -1.01 -18.69
CA GLU A 40 19.79 -0.95 -18.72
C GLU A 40 19.15 -2.30 -18.38
N GLN A 41 19.67 -3.40 -18.93
CA GLN A 41 19.21 -4.76 -18.61
C GLN A 41 19.36 -5.04 -17.11
N MET A 42 20.54 -4.80 -16.54
CA MET A 42 20.77 -4.98 -15.10
C MET A 42 19.84 -4.09 -14.25
N LYS A 43 19.54 -2.88 -14.70
CA LYS A 43 18.59 -1.99 -14.02
C LYS A 43 17.15 -2.50 -14.13
N SER A 44 16.72 -2.97 -15.30
CA SER A 44 15.40 -3.56 -15.52
C SER A 44 15.21 -4.82 -14.68
N GLU A 45 16.15 -5.76 -14.76
CA GLU A 45 16.13 -6.98 -13.96
C GLU A 45 16.09 -6.68 -12.46
N SER A 46 16.83 -5.67 -11.99
CA SER A 46 16.79 -5.28 -10.57
C SER A 46 15.44 -4.71 -10.14
N ARG A 47 14.74 -4.01 -11.05
CA ARG A 47 13.40 -3.45 -10.79
C ARG A 47 12.36 -4.56 -10.81
N GLU A 48 12.39 -5.40 -11.83
CA GLU A 48 11.50 -6.56 -11.97
C GLU A 48 11.64 -7.53 -10.80
N LYS A 49 12.87 -7.82 -10.34
CA LYS A 49 13.10 -8.65 -9.13
C LYS A 49 12.49 -8.02 -7.88
N LYS A 50 12.65 -6.71 -7.68
CA LYS A 50 12.04 -5.99 -6.55
C LYS A 50 10.52 -5.97 -6.62
N GLU A 51 9.96 -5.72 -7.79
CA GLU A 51 8.51 -5.72 -8.01
C GLU A 51 7.90 -7.11 -7.82
N ALA A 52 8.58 -8.16 -8.29
CA ALA A 52 8.19 -9.55 -8.07
C ALA A 52 8.26 -9.93 -6.58
N GLU A 53 9.35 -9.57 -5.88
CA GLU A 53 9.50 -9.81 -4.44
C GLU A 53 8.42 -9.05 -3.63
N ASP A 54 8.15 -7.79 -3.98
CA ASP A 54 7.10 -6.98 -3.37
C ASP A 54 5.70 -7.55 -3.61
N SER A 55 5.45 -8.07 -4.82
CA SER A 55 4.16 -8.70 -5.18
C SER A 55 3.96 -10.00 -4.41
N LEU A 56 4.97 -10.87 -4.36
CA LEU A 56 4.94 -12.10 -3.57
C LEU A 56 4.76 -11.81 -2.08
N ARG A 57 5.41 -10.77 -1.56
CA ARG A 57 5.25 -10.35 -0.17
C ARG A 57 3.83 -9.85 0.12
N ARG A 58 3.22 -9.10 -0.80
CA ARG A 58 1.82 -8.65 -0.68
C ARG A 58 0.86 -9.83 -0.71
N GLU A 59 1.07 -10.78 -1.61
CA GLU A 59 0.23 -11.98 -1.72
C GLU A 59 0.28 -12.84 -0.45
N LYS A 60 1.49 -13.10 0.08
CA LYS A 60 1.66 -13.79 1.37
C LYS A 60 0.93 -13.07 2.52
N ASN A 61 1.08 -11.75 2.62
CA ASN A 61 0.40 -10.96 3.64
C ASN A 61 -1.13 -11.04 3.49
N LEU A 62 -1.66 -11.06 2.26
CA LEU A 62 -3.10 -11.17 2.01
C LEU A 62 -3.62 -12.57 2.37
N GLU A 63 -2.87 -13.63 2.08
CA GLU A 63 -3.23 -15.00 2.46
C GLU A 63 -3.20 -15.20 3.97
N GLU A 64 -2.21 -14.64 4.67
CA GLU A 64 -2.20 -14.62 6.15
C GLU A 64 -3.41 -13.86 6.70
N ALA A 65 -3.75 -12.71 6.10
CA ALA A 65 -4.87 -11.88 6.52
C ALA A 65 -6.24 -12.54 6.31
N LYS A 66 -6.40 -13.38 5.28
CA LYS A 66 -7.63 -14.16 5.02
C LYS A 66 -7.90 -15.21 6.11
N LYS A 67 -6.86 -15.70 6.78
CA LYS A 67 -7.01 -16.69 7.87
C LYS A 67 -7.61 -16.07 9.13
N ILE A 68 -7.44 -14.76 9.32
CA ILE A 68 -7.93 -14.04 10.50
C ILE A 68 -9.41 -13.72 10.30
N THR A 69 -10.27 -14.48 10.96
CA THR A 69 -11.72 -14.25 10.98
C THR A 69 -12.10 -13.46 12.22
N ILE A 70 -12.49 -12.20 12.05
CA ILE A 70 -13.03 -11.39 13.15
C ILE A 70 -14.50 -11.78 13.35
N LYS A 71 -14.82 -12.31 14.52
CA LYS A 71 -16.20 -12.55 14.96
C LYS A 71 -16.57 -11.56 16.07
N ASN A 72 -17.82 -11.11 16.08
CA ASN A 72 -18.32 -10.33 17.20
C ASN A 72 -18.49 -11.26 18.40
N ASP A 73 -17.89 -10.90 19.52
CA ASP A 73 -18.00 -11.68 20.75
C ASP A 73 -19.40 -11.47 21.38
N PRO A 74 -20.22 -12.53 21.48
CA PRO A 74 -21.56 -12.44 22.06
C PRO A 74 -21.57 -12.25 23.58
N SER A 75 -20.43 -12.39 24.26
CA SER A 75 -20.32 -12.18 25.73
C SER A 75 -20.29 -10.70 26.12
N LEU A 76 -19.96 -9.81 25.18
CA LEU A 76 -19.86 -8.39 25.43
C LEU A 76 -21.23 -7.70 25.26
N PRO A 77 -21.51 -6.62 26.03
CA PRO A 77 -22.78 -5.91 25.96
C PRO A 77 -23.09 -5.44 24.54
N GLU A 78 -24.38 -5.42 24.18
CA GLU A 78 -24.81 -4.96 22.86
C GLU A 78 -24.40 -3.49 22.65
N PRO A 79 -23.66 -3.18 21.58
CA PRO A 79 -23.14 -1.86 21.35
C PRO A 79 -24.27 -0.92 20.92
N LYS A 80 -24.38 0.24 21.55
CA LYS A 80 -25.35 1.26 21.14
C LYS A 80 -24.89 1.95 19.86
N CYS A 81 -25.77 2.06 18.88
CA CYS A 81 -25.49 2.79 17.64
C CYS A 81 -25.60 4.30 17.87
N VAL A 82 -24.50 5.03 17.71
CA VAL A 82 -24.43 6.47 18.05
C VAL A 82 -23.69 7.23 16.93
N LYS A 83 -24.12 8.47 16.68
CA LYS A 83 -23.43 9.42 15.79
C LYS A 83 -22.22 10.05 16.48
N ILE A 84 -21.19 10.43 15.73
CA ILE A 84 -19.95 10.97 16.29
C ILE A 84 -20.24 12.19 17.18
N GLY A 85 -21.08 13.12 16.72
CA GLY A 85 -21.43 14.32 17.48
C GLY A 85 -22.18 14.08 18.80
N ALA A 86 -22.70 12.87 19.04
CA ALA A 86 -23.41 12.51 20.28
C ALA A 86 -22.58 11.63 21.22
N LEU A 87 -21.31 11.33 20.89
CA LEU A 87 -20.49 10.38 21.64
C LEU A 87 -20.13 10.85 23.06
N GLU A 88 -20.18 12.15 23.35
CA GLU A 88 -19.84 12.69 24.67
C GLU A 88 -20.67 12.06 25.81
N GLY A 89 -21.96 11.78 25.58
CA GLY A 89 -22.85 11.12 26.55
C GLY A 89 -22.61 9.61 26.72
N TYR A 90 -21.76 9.01 25.89
CA TYR A 90 -21.52 7.55 25.86
C TYR A 90 -20.08 7.17 26.26
N ARG A 91 -19.35 8.09 26.91
CA ARG A 91 -18.01 7.82 27.45
C ARG A 91 -18.07 6.63 28.42
N GLY A 92 -17.11 5.71 28.29
CA GLY A 92 -17.04 4.47 29.07
C GLY A 92 -18.02 3.38 28.64
N GLN A 93 -18.76 3.56 27.54
CA GLN A 93 -19.68 2.55 27.01
C GLN A 93 -19.16 1.94 25.69
N ARG A 94 -19.62 0.72 25.41
CA ARG A 94 -19.41 0.07 24.11
C ARG A 94 -20.38 0.66 23.09
N VAL A 95 -19.84 1.22 22.02
CA VAL A 95 -20.60 1.90 20.97
C VAL A 95 -20.32 1.30 19.60
N LYS A 96 -21.28 1.51 18.70
CA LYS A 96 -21.18 1.22 17.28
C LYS A 96 -21.30 2.54 16.53
N VAL A 97 -20.29 2.86 15.73
CA VAL A 97 -20.23 4.10 14.95
C VAL A 97 -20.07 3.75 13.47
N PHE A 98 -20.94 4.31 12.64
CA PHE A 98 -20.80 4.25 11.19
C PHE A 98 -20.12 5.50 10.68
N GLY A 99 -19.20 5.36 9.74
CA GLY A 99 -18.58 6.50 9.10
C GLY A 99 -17.62 6.11 7.98
N TRP A 100 -16.97 7.13 7.44
CA TRP A 100 -15.94 7.00 6.42
C TRP A 100 -14.56 7.22 7.05
N VAL A 101 -13.58 6.44 6.61
CA VAL A 101 -12.19 6.59 7.02
C VAL A 101 -11.63 7.87 6.40
N HIS A 102 -11.55 8.95 7.16
CA HIS A 102 -10.98 10.22 6.70
C HIS A 102 -9.46 10.20 6.63
N ARG A 103 -8.81 9.64 7.66
CA ARG A 103 -7.35 9.44 7.68
C ARG A 103 -7.04 8.04 8.19
N LEU A 104 -5.98 7.45 7.64
CA LEU A 104 -5.51 6.13 8.03
C LEU A 104 -3.99 6.19 8.20
N ARG A 105 -3.50 5.76 9.37
CA ARG A 105 -2.07 5.62 9.66
C ARG A 105 -1.80 4.21 10.19
N ARG A 106 -0.84 3.51 9.59
CA ARG A 106 -0.33 2.21 10.07
C ARG A 106 0.99 2.42 10.79
N GLN A 107 1.14 1.82 11.97
CA GLN A 107 2.39 1.80 12.73
C GLN A 107 2.80 0.34 12.94
N GLY A 108 3.78 -0.12 12.16
CA GLY A 108 4.13 -1.53 12.11
C GLY A 108 3.00 -2.39 11.54
N LYS A 109 2.92 -3.65 11.97
CA LYS A 109 1.90 -4.62 11.55
C LYS A 109 0.73 -4.77 12.53
N ASN A 110 0.84 -4.22 13.74
CA ASN A 110 -0.06 -4.54 14.86
C ASN A 110 -0.84 -3.31 15.34
N LEU A 111 -0.65 -2.14 14.74
CA LEU A 111 -1.32 -0.93 15.18
C LEU A 111 -1.75 -0.07 13.99
N MET A 112 -3.03 0.27 13.97
CA MET A 112 -3.63 1.12 12.96
C MET A 112 -4.50 2.19 13.61
N PHE A 113 -4.25 3.44 13.25
CA PHE A 113 -5.02 4.60 13.68
C PHE A 113 -5.92 5.05 12.54
N LEU A 114 -7.21 5.18 12.83
CA LEU A 114 -8.20 5.72 11.92
C LEU A 114 -8.73 7.03 12.48
N VAL A 115 -8.98 7.98 11.61
CA VAL A 115 -9.87 9.10 11.90
C VAL A 115 -11.15 8.84 11.11
N LEU A 116 -12.23 8.55 11.82
CA LEU A 116 -13.57 8.39 11.24
C LEU A 116 -14.24 9.74 11.07
N ARG A 117 -15.09 9.88 10.06
CA ARG A 117 -16.03 10.98 9.92
C ARG A 117 -17.40 10.48 9.53
N ASP A 118 -18.46 11.13 9.99
CA ASP A 118 -19.85 10.78 9.65
C ASP A 118 -20.70 12.00 9.26
N GLY A 119 -20.05 13.15 9.07
CA GLY A 119 -20.70 14.45 8.83
C GLY A 119 -21.00 15.24 10.10
N THR A 120 -21.08 14.59 11.27
CA THR A 120 -21.35 15.25 12.56
C THR A 120 -20.09 15.54 13.37
N GLY A 121 -18.96 14.95 12.99
CA GLY A 121 -17.66 15.20 13.61
C GLY A 121 -16.58 14.26 13.09
N TYR A 122 -15.46 14.25 13.81
CA TYR A 122 -14.36 13.31 13.62
C TYR A 122 -14.21 12.43 14.86
N LEU A 123 -13.73 11.20 14.71
CA LEU A 123 -13.47 10.30 15.83
C LEU A 123 -12.15 9.57 15.61
N GLN A 124 -11.24 9.62 16.58
CA GLN A 124 -10.03 8.81 16.54
C GLN A 124 -10.33 7.38 17.01
N CYS A 125 -10.09 6.40 16.13
CA CYS A 125 -10.20 4.98 16.42
C CYS A 125 -8.81 4.32 16.40
N VAL A 126 -8.60 3.34 17.28
CA VAL A 126 -7.37 2.53 17.33
C VAL A 126 -7.75 1.07 17.10
N LEU A 127 -7.15 0.45 16.10
CA LEU A 127 -7.27 -0.98 15.82
C LEU A 127 -5.90 -1.61 16.11
N ALA A 128 -5.90 -2.67 16.91
CA ALA A 128 -4.69 -3.39 17.32
C ALA A 128 -4.73 -4.86 16.87
N ASP A 129 -3.56 -5.45 16.69
CA ASP A 129 -3.32 -6.88 16.46
C ASP A 129 -4.18 -7.45 15.33
N GLU A 130 -5.01 -8.47 15.61
CA GLU A 130 -5.84 -9.17 14.64
C GLU A 130 -6.77 -8.23 13.85
N LEU A 131 -7.22 -7.13 14.47
CA LEU A 131 -8.13 -6.17 13.84
C LEU A 131 -7.49 -5.46 12.65
N CYS A 132 -6.17 -5.23 12.70
CA CYS A 132 -5.43 -4.59 11.61
C CYS A 132 -4.74 -5.58 10.67
N GLN A 133 -4.59 -6.84 11.09
CA GLN A 133 -4.00 -7.92 10.29
C GLN A 133 -5.04 -8.67 9.46
N CYS A 134 -6.33 -8.57 9.78
CA CYS A 134 -7.38 -9.21 8.98
C CYS A 134 -7.42 -8.68 7.55
N TYR A 135 -7.99 -9.47 6.63
CA TYR A 135 -8.07 -9.14 5.21
C TYR A 135 -8.65 -7.73 4.97
N ASN A 136 -9.74 -7.40 5.67
CA ASN A 136 -10.36 -6.09 5.59
C ASN A 136 -9.46 -4.97 6.15
N GLY A 137 -8.70 -5.23 7.22
CA GLY A 137 -7.79 -4.26 7.84
C GLY A 137 -6.57 -3.96 6.96
N VAL A 138 -6.04 -4.97 6.27
CA VAL A 138 -4.92 -4.82 5.32
C VAL A 138 -5.36 -4.06 4.07
N LEU A 139 -6.56 -4.33 3.56
CA LEU A 139 -7.11 -3.64 2.38
C LEU A 139 -7.73 -2.27 2.67
N LEU A 140 -7.95 -1.94 3.95
CA LEU A 140 -8.63 -0.71 4.32
C LEU A 140 -7.92 0.52 3.72
N SER A 141 -8.69 1.36 3.04
CA SER A 141 -8.23 2.59 2.41
C SER A 141 -8.98 3.80 2.95
N THR A 142 -8.43 4.99 2.73
CA THR A 142 -9.15 6.25 2.96
C THR A 142 -10.44 6.28 2.13
N GLU A 143 -11.48 6.90 2.65
CA GLU A 143 -12.83 6.97 2.07
C GLU A 143 -13.62 5.65 2.08
N SER A 144 -13.05 4.57 2.62
CA SER A 144 -13.82 3.35 2.89
C SER A 144 -14.89 3.60 3.94
N SER A 145 -16.11 3.13 3.69
CA SER A 145 -17.21 3.12 4.68
C SER A 145 -17.05 1.92 5.62
N VAL A 146 -17.06 2.18 6.92
CA VAL A 146 -16.89 1.13 7.95
C VAL A 146 -17.85 1.31 9.11
N ALA A 147 -18.12 0.19 9.79
CA ALA A 147 -18.78 0.16 11.09
C ALA A 147 -17.73 -0.20 12.14
N VAL A 148 -17.44 0.73 13.06
CA VAL A 148 -16.49 0.52 14.15
C VAL A 148 -17.25 0.17 15.41
N TYR A 149 -16.80 -0.88 16.07
CA TYR A 149 -17.32 -1.34 17.36
C TYR A 149 -16.19 -1.23 18.38
N GLY A 150 -16.44 -0.61 19.52
CA GLY A 150 -15.39 -0.44 20.51
C GLY A 150 -15.85 0.24 21.78
N MET A 151 -14.96 0.25 22.77
CA MET A 151 -15.14 1.00 24.01
C MET A 151 -14.75 2.45 23.78
N LEU A 152 -15.63 3.39 24.12
CA LEU A 152 -15.33 4.81 24.04
C LEU A 152 -14.56 5.25 25.28
N ASN A 153 -13.26 5.45 25.15
CA ASN A 153 -12.40 5.91 26.24
C ASN A 153 -12.13 7.41 26.13
N LEU A 154 -12.13 8.11 27.26
CA LEU A 154 -11.67 9.49 27.31
C LEU A 154 -10.17 9.55 27.03
N THR A 155 -9.74 10.48 26.18
CA THR A 155 -8.33 10.68 25.89
C THR A 155 -7.60 11.22 27.13
N PRO A 156 -6.36 10.76 27.39
CA PRO A 156 -5.58 11.26 28.51
C PRO A 156 -5.30 12.75 28.37
N LYS A 157 -5.34 13.45 29.50
CA LYS A 157 -5.21 14.91 29.62
C LYS A 157 -3.93 15.38 28.91
N GLY A 158 -4.09 16.27 27.91
CA GLY A 158 -2.97 16.83 27.13
C GLY A 158 -2.81 16.30 25.70
N LYS A 159 -3.56 15.27 25.30
CA LYS A 159 -3.67 14.86 23.88
C LYS A 159 -4.99 15.33 23.31
N GLN A 160 -4.95 16.16 22.27
CA GLN A 160 -6.13 16.44 21.46
C GLN A 160 -6.30 15.33 20.42
N ALA A 161 -7.30 14.48 20.63
CA ALA A 161 -7.87 13.71 19.53
C ALA A 161 -8.96 14.56 18.87
N PRO A 162 -9.05 14.62 17.54
CA PRO A 162 -10.18 15.26 16.89
C PRO A 162 -11.45 14.45 17.19
N GLY A 163 -12.43 15.09 17.84
CA GLY A 163 -13.70 14.49 18.25
C GLY A 163 -14.04 14.68 19.71
#